data_AF-A0A2S8ZHR7-F1
#
_entry.id   AF-A0A2S8ZHR7-F1
#
_cell.length_a   1.000
_cell.length_b   1.000
_cell.length_c   1.000
_cell.angle_alpha   90.00
_cell.angle_beta   90.00
_cell.angle_gamma   90.00
#
_symmetry.space_group_name_H-M   'P 1'
#
loop_
_entity.id
_entity.type
_entity.pdbx_description
1 polymer ?
#
loop_
_entity_poly.entity_id
_entity_poly.type
_entity_poly.pdbx_seq_one_letter_code
_entity_poly.pdbx_strand_id
1 'polypeptide(L)' 'MSAADHAKNAAEKLGGKIKEGAGKVTDNEKLENEGRMDQAKADLKEAGENLKDDVKKVGEHVKDAMHD' A
#
# COMPACT_ATOMS: atom_id res chain seq x y z
N MET A 1 -1.09 -4.77 12.42
CA MET A 1 -1.83 -3.74 11.66
C MET A 1 -3.32 -3.81 11.95
N SER A 2 -4.06 -2.71 11.74
CA SER A 2 -5.51 -2.65 11.96
C SER A 2 -6.27 -2.98 10.66
N ALA A 3 -7.44 -3.61 10.77
CA ALA A 3 -8.31 -3.90 9.61
C ALA A 3 -8.67 -2.63 8.80
N ALA A 4 -8.64 -1.47 9.45
CA ALA A 4 -8.86 -0.18 8.81
C ALA A 4 -7.79 0.18 7.77
N ASP A 5 -6.51 -0.16 8.01
CA ASP A 5 -5.42 0.16 7.07
C ASP A 5 -5.52 -0.71 5.81
N HIS A 6 -5.79 -2.01 5.94
CA HIS A 6 -6.05 -2.90 4.80
C HIS A 6 -7.26 -2.44 3.99
N ALA A 7 -8.35 -2.05 4.66
CA ALA A 7 -9.54 -1.55 3.98
C ALA A 7 -9.26 -0.25 3.21
N LYS A 8 -8.47 0.65 3.79
CA LYS A 8 -8.05 1.89 3.12
C LYS A 8 -7.17 1.61 1.90
N ASN A 9 -6.22 0.67 2.02
CA ASN A 9 -5.33 0.28 0.91
C ASN A 9 -6.13 -0.38 -0.23
N ALA A 10 -7.12 -1.21 0.10
CA ALA A 10 -8.03 -1.81 -0.87
C ALA A 10 -8.90 -0.74 -1.56
N ALA A 11 -9.39 0.26 -0.82
CA ALA A 11 -10.15 1.37 -1.38
C ALA A 11 -9.29 2.23 -2.33
N GLU A 12 -8.02 2.48 -1.98
CA GLU A 12 -7.07 3.17 -2.87
C GLU A 12 -6.79 2.38 -4.16
N LYS A 13 -6.59 1.05 -4.07
CA LYS A 13 -6.49 0.18 -5.25
C LYS A 13 -7.73 0.24 -6.15
N LEU A 14 -8.91 0.19 -5.53
CA LEU A 14 -10.19 0.19 -6.26
C LEU A 14 -10.45 1.55 -6.93
N GLY A 15 -10.18 2.65 -6.23
CA GLY A 15 -10.22 4.01 -6.79
C GLY A 15 -9.23 4.19 -7.94
N GLY A 16 -8.03 3.64 -7.82
CA GLY A 16 -7.02 3.66 -8.89
C GLY A 16 -7.49 2.96 -10.16
N LYS A 17 -8.12 1.77 -10.04
CA LYS A 17 -8.70 1.05 -11.19
C LYS A 17 -9.83 1.82 -11.87
N ILE A 18 -10.66 2.51 -11.07
CA ILE A 18 -11.73 3.36 -11.60
C ILE A 18 -11.13 4.52 -12.40
N LYS A 19 -10.11 5.20 -11.87
CA LYS A 19 -9.42 6.29 -12.58
C LYS A 19 -8.75 5.79 -13.86
N GLU A 20 -8.13 4.61 -13.82
CA GLU A 20 -7.51 3.97 -14.97
C GLU A 20 -8.55 3.69 -16.08
N GLY A 21 -9.68 3.09 -15.72
CA GLY A 21 -10.77 2.82 -16.65
C GLY A 21 -11.40 4.10 -17.20
N ALA A 22 -11.65 5.08 -16.34
CA ALA A 22 -12.17 6.39 -16.75
C ALA A 22 -11.21 7.12 -17.69
N GLY A 23 -9.90 7.09 -17.41
CA GLY A 23 -8.87 7.66 -18.27
C GLY A 23 -8.86 7.00 -19.65
N LYS A 24 -8.87 5.67 -19.72
CA LYS A 24 -8.96 4.91 -20.98
C LYS A 24 -10.21 5.22 -21.79
N VAL A 25 -11.36 5.35 -21.14
CA VAL A 25 -12.64 5.63 -21.81
C VAL A 25 -12.72 7.08 -22.32
N THR A 26 -12.06 8.01 -21.64
CA THR A 26 -12.09 9.44 -21.97
C THR A 26 -10.86 9.93 -22.71
N ASP A 27 -9.95 9.03 -23.12
CA ASP A 27 -8.62 9.37 -23.66
C ASP A 27 -7.85 10.38 -22.79
N ASN A 28 -8.00 10.27 -21.46
CA ASN A 28 -7.34 11.14 -20.50
C ASN A 28 -6.16 10.41 -19.84
N GLU A 29 -4.98 10.56 -20.45
CA GLU A 29 -3.72 9.97 -19.97
C GLU A 29 -3.38 10.34 -18.52
N LYS A 30 -3.79 11.53 -18.05
CA LYS A 30 -3.55 11.96 -16.68
C LYS A 30 -4.36 11.11 -15.69
N LEU A 31 -5.64 10.92 -15.98
CA LEU A 31 -6.53 10.06 -15.18
C LEU A 31 -6.05 8.62 -15.18
N GLU A 32 -5.59 8.13 -16.34
CA GLU A 32 -5.02 6.79 -16.44
C GLU A 32 -3.77 6.62 -15.58
N ASN A 33 -2.83 7.56 -15.69
CA ASN A 33 -1.59 7.52 -14.92
C ASN A 33 -1.83 7.69 -13.43
N GLU A 34 -2.72 8.59 -12.99
CA GLU A 34 -3.10 8.70 -11.58
C GLU A 34 -3.65 7.36 -11.06
N GLY A 35 -4.49 6.69 -11.84
CA GLY A 35 -5.02 5.37 -11.49
C GLY A 35 -3.95 4.29 -11.31
N ARG A 36 -2.96 4.26 -12.21
CA ARG A 36 -1.81 3.34 -12.10
C ARG A 36 -0.88 3.68 -10.93
N MET A 37 -0.64 4.98 -10.70
CA MET A 37 0.20 5.43 -9.58
C MET A 37 -0.42 5.13 -8.22
N ASP A 38 -1.74 5.29 -8.08
CA ASP A 38 -2.46 4.97 -6.84
C ASP A 38 -2.37 3.47 -6.53
N GLN A 39 -2.52 2.60 -7.54
CA GLN A 39 -2.33 1.15 -7.39
C GLN A 39 -0.89 0.80 -6.96
N ALA A 40 0.11 1.36 -7.64
CA ALA A 40 1.52 1.09 -7.33
C ALA A 40 1.92 1.58 -5.93
N LYS A 41 1.39 2.73 -5.49
CA LYS A 41 1.61 3.22 -4.12
C LYS A 41 1.00 2.28 -3.08
N ALA A 42 -0.22 1.80 -3.32
CA ALA A 42 -0.87 0.87 -2.41
C ALA A 42 -0.08 -0.45 -2.28
N ASP A 43 0.43 -0.99 -3.39
CA ASP A 43 1.28 -2.20 -3.39
C ASP A 43 2.60 -1.97 -2.64
N LEU A 44 3.27 -0.84 -2.89
CA LEU A 44 4.51 -0.49 -2.17
C LEU A 44 4.27 -0.31 -0.67
N LYS A 45 3.15 0.30 -0.31
CA LYS A 45 2.80 0.52 1.09
C LYS A 45 2.56 -0.79 1.81
N GLU A 46 1.79 -1.70 1.21
CA GLU A 46 1.53 -3.05 1.73
C GLU A 46 2.82 -3.87 1.88
N ALA A 47 3.69 -3.86 0.87
CA ALA A 47 4.97 -4.56 0.93
C ALA A 47 5.92 -3.97 1.99
N GLY A 48 5.99 -2.64 2.09
CA GLY A 48 6.82 -1.95 3.07
C GLY A 48 6.31 -2.12 4.50
N GLU A 49 4.99 -2.17 4.67
CA GLU A 49 4.32 -2.47 5.93
C GLU A 49 4.64 -3.88 6.42
N ASN A 50 4.54 -4.90 5.55
CA ASN A 50 4.92 -6.28 5.87
C ASN A 50 6.41 -6.40 6.28
N LEU A 51 7.30 -5.79 5.49
CA LEU A 51 8.74 -5.74 5.79
C LEU A 51 9.02 -5.07 7.14
N LYS A 52 8.33 -3.97 7.45
CA LYS A 52 8.53 -3.22 8.68
C LYS A 52 8.04 -3.98 9.91
N ASP A 53 6.95 -4.73 9.79
CA ASP A 53 6.45 -5.60 10.87
C ASP A 53 7.42 -6.76 11.16
N ASP A 54 8.00 -7.38 10.13
CA ASP A 54 9.00 -8.44 10.32
C ASP A 54 10.31 -7.92 10.93
N VAL A 55 10.80 -6.77 10.46
CA VAL A 55 11.98 -6.11 11.04
C VAL A 55 11.73 -5.68 12.48
N LYS A 56 10.53 -5.17 12.81
CA LYS A 56 10.17 -4.82 14.19
C LYS A 56 10.18 -6.03 15.10
N LYS A 57 9.60 -7.16 14.70
CA LYS A 57 9.59 -8.39 15.50
C LYS A 57 11.00 -8.88 15.80
N VAL A 58 11.87 -8.90 14.79
CA VAL A 58 13.28 -9.28 14.98
C VAL A 58 14.01 -8.31 15.92
N GLY A 59 13.78 -7.01 15.74
CA GLY A 59 14.35 -5.97 16.60
C GLY A 59 13.87 -6.06 18.05
N GLU A 60 12.60 -6.35 18.29
CA GLU A 60 12.05 -6.60 19.64
C GLU A 60 12.70 -7.82 20.28
N HIS A 61 12.83 -8.94 19.56
CA HIS A 61 13.51 -10.14 20.08
C HIS A 61 14.96 -9.88 20.48
N VAL A 62 15.69 -9.06 19.70
CA VAL A 62 17.07 -8.67 20.03
C VAL A 62 17.11 -7.71 21.22
N LYS A 63 16.16 -6.77 21.30
CA LYS A 63 16.08 -5.80 22.39
C LYS A 63 15.76 -6.47 23.72
N ASP A 64 14.82 -7.42 23.73
CA ASP A 64 14.48 -8.20 24.93
C ASP A 64 15.66 -9.07 25.38
N ALA A 65 16.37 -9.69 24.44
CA ALA A 65 17.56 -10.50 24.75
C ALA A 65 18.78 -9.71 25.24
N MET A 66 18.81 -8.39 25.05
CA MET A 66 19.89 -7.51 25.53
C MET A 66 19.53 -6.70 26.77
N HIS A 67 18.27 -6.72 27.20
CA HIS A 67 17.79 -5.99 28.38
C HIS A 67 17.55 -6.89 29.60
N ASP A 68 17.78 -8.21 29.47
CA ASP A 68 17.90 -9.20 30.55
C ASP A 68 19.36 -9.30 31.05
#